data_AF-T0ZNF7-F1
#
_entry.id   AF-T0ZNF7-F1
#
_cell.length_a   1.000
_cell.length_b   1.000
_cell.length_c   1.000
_cell.angle_alpha   90.00
_cell.angle_beta   90.00
_cell.angle_gamma   90.00
#
_symmetry.space_group_name_H-M   'P 1'
#
loop_
_entity.id
_entity.type
_entity.pdbx_description
1 polymer ?
#
loop_
_entity_poly.entity_id
_entity_poly.type
_entity_poly.pdbx_seq_one_letter_code
_entity_poly.pdbx_strand_id
1 'polypeptide(L)'
;MEPEIRKLMQRAVACHQTGDLESAARLYQEVLKQSPDSAEAHNLHGVATSSLGRHAEARASLKLAVALAPANATYQQNLGRVLLEQGDLDGSEEALRIATYLAPSLAPAQANLGNLFKKRGKLREAIACYDRALALAPADHKTWNNLGTSWRELKDLPRAEDALRKALEIRPDFVPALSNLGLVLAERGASDEALACFVRALELDPDQADLYVNYGNTLRDLGRDEAASAAFAEVTVRIDPRHGGAWSSLGNATLAIGDIERAGACYRMSLECTPGDPILHFNYALYLLLTGDYANGFAEYEWGLRADLRQPRREFRKPLWQGDPFAGETLLVYSEQGLGDAIQFMRYLPEVKSRGGRVLFEVHPAFQNLLNRVPGADQVISRRDDGSIDVPFDRYVALLSLPTRFGITLESLGSV
;
A
#
# COMPACT_ATOMS: atom_id res chain seq x y z
N MET A 1 22.61 43.42 -11.41
CA MET A 1 23.36 42.26 -11.93
C MET A 1 24.27 42.70 -13.06
N GLU A 2 25.57 42.48 -12.91
CA GLU A 2 26.60 42.79 -13.92
C GLU A 2 26.39 42.00 -15.22
N PRO A 3 26.86 42.52 -16.38
CA PRO A 3 26.65 41.88 -17.69
C PRO A 3 27.13 40.42 -17.76
N GLU A 4 28.24 40.09 -17.09
CA GLU A 4 28.80 38.73 -17.08
C GLU A 4 27.96 37.75 -16.25
N ILE A 5 27.48 38.16 -15.07
CA ILE A 5 26.56 37.34 -14.26
C ILE A 5 25.26 37.07 -15.02
N ARG A 6 24.75 38.05 -15.78
CA ARG A 6 23.55 37.87 -16.62
C ARG A 6 23.77 36.82 -17.71
N LYS A 7 24.92 36.84 -18.40
CA LYS A 7 25.26 35.82 -19.41
C LYS A 7 25.37 34.44 -18.77
N LEU A 8 25.99 34.35 -17.59
CA LEU A 8 26.12 33.10 -16.85
C LEU A 8 24.75 32.54 -16.44
N MET A 9 23.86 33.39 -15.95
CA MET A 9 22.47 33.04 -15.61
C MET A 9 21.69 32.54 -16.84
N GLN A 10 21.81 33.23 -17.98
CA GLN A 10 21.17 32.79 -19.23
C GLN A 10 21.66 31.41 -19.69
N ARG A 11 22.95 31.13 -19.56
CA ARG A 11 23.51 29.79 -19.85
C ARG A 11 22.96 28.73 -18.88
N ALA A 12 22.86 29.06 -17.59
CA ALA A 12 22.29 28.14 -16.59
C ALA A 12 20.82 27.81 -16.91
N VAL A 13 20.03 28.82 -17.28
CA VAL A 13 18.64 28.65 -17.69
C VAL A 13 18.53 27.83 -18.97
N ALA A 14 19.39 28.07 -19.96
CA ALA A 14 19.42 27.28 -21.18
C ALA A 14 19.71 25.80 -20.91
N CYS A 15 20.74 25.49 -20.10
CA CYS A 15 21.02 24.11 -19.66
C CYS A 15 19.82 23.47 -18.95
N HIS A 16 19.14 24.23 -18.08
CA HIS A 16 17.95 23.74 -17.38
C HIS A 16 16.82 23.41 -18.37
N GLN A 17 16.55 24.29 -19.34
CA GLN A 17 15.51 24.11 -20.35
C GLN A 17 15.79 22.92 -21.28
N THR A 18 17.06 22.62 -21.55
CA THR A 18 17.47 21.45 -22.36
C THR A 18 17.59 20.17 -21.54
N GLY A 19 17.36 20.21 -20.22
CA GLY A 19 17.44 19.05 -19.34
C GLY A 19 18.85 18.68 -18.88
N ASP A 20 19.88 19.47 -19.19
CA ASP A 20 21.23 19.31 -18.63
C ASP A 20 21.26 19.90 -17.21
N LEU A 21 20.59 19.21 -16.29
CA LEU A 21 20.36 19.65 -14.92
C LEU A 21 21.66 19.75 -14.12
N GLU A 22 22.64 18.90 -14.39
CA GLU A 22 23.96 18.93 -13.73
C GLU A 22 24.75 20.19 -14.09
N SER A 23 24.81 20.54 -15.38
CA SER A 23 25.44 21.80 -15.79
C SER A 23 24.63 23.00 -15.30
N ALA A 24 23.29 22.94 -15.35
CA ALA A 24 22.44 24.00 -14.82
C ALA A 24 22.72 24.26 -13.33
N ALA A 25 22.72 23.21 -12.50
CA ALA A 25 22.99 23.32 -11.07
C ALA A 25 24.37 23.94 -10.80
N ARG A 26 25.44 23.46 -11.47
CA ARG A 26 26.79 24.03 -11.34
C ARG A 26 26.85 25.50 -11.74
N LEU A 27 26.20 25.87 -12.84
CA LEU A 27 26.18 27.25 -13.32
C LEU A 27 25.39 28.17 -12.38
N TYR A 28 24.26 27.72 -11.82
CA TYR A 28 23.55 28.50 -10.79
C TYR A 28 24.40 28.68 -9.54
N GLN A 29 25.15 27.67 -9.09
CA GLN A 29 26.10 27.84 -7.98
C GLN A 29 27.16 28.90 -8.28
N GLU A 30 27.68 28.95 -9.51
CA GLU A 30 28.64 29.97 -9.91
C GLU A 30 28.02 31.38 -9.96
N VAL A 31 26.76 31.51 -10.41
CA VAL A 31 25.99 32.76 -10.27
C VAL A 31 25.87 33.15 -8.80
N LEU A 32 25.56 32.20 -7.91
CA LEU A 32 25.38 32.44 -6.48
C LEU A 32 26.67 32.79 -5.74
N LYS A 33 27.85 32.36 -6.22
CA LYS A 33 29.14 32.83 -5.68
C LYS A 33 29.37 34.32 -5.95
N GLN A 34 28.89 34.81 -7.09
CA GLN A 34 29.06 36.20 -7.53
C GLN A 34 27.91 37.11 -7.09
N SER A 35 26.71 36.56 -6.87
CA SER A 35 25.52 37.25 -6.35
C SER A 35 24.78 36.35 -5.35
N PRO A 36 25.25 36.27 -4.09
CA PRO A 36 24.66 35.38 -3.07
C PRO A 36 23.22 35.74 -2.67
N ASP A 37 22.77 36.94 -3.01
CA ASP A 37 21.46 37.53 -2.72
C ASP A 37 20.44 37.35 -3.86
N SER A 38 20.80 36.65 -4.94
CA SER A 38 19.90 36.40 -6.07
C SER A 38 18.83 35.35 -5.72
N ALA A 39 17.65 35.83 -5.31
CA ALA A 39 16.50 34.97 -5.00
C ALA A 39 16.10 34.06 -6.18
N GLU A 40 16.20 34.58 -7.41
CA GLU A 40 15.89 33.83 -8.63
C GLU A 40 16.88 32.68 -8.86
N ALA A 41 18.19 32.93 -8.69
CA ALA A 41 19.21 31.91 -8.83
C ALA A 41 19.08 30.83 -7.75
N HIS A 42 18.77 31.22 -6.51
CA HIS A 42 18.46 30.27 -5.43
C HIS A 42 17.23 29.41 -5.75
N ASN A 43 16.16 30.02 -6.27
CA ASN A 43 14.96 29.27 -6.64
C ASN A 43 15.24 28.28 -7.78
N LEU A 44 15.90 28.72 -8.85
CA LEU A 44 16.20 27.86 -10.00
C LEU A 44 17.24 26.79 -9.70
N HIS A 45 18.25 27.10 -8.88
CA HIS A 45 19.17 26.10 -8.34
C HIS A 45 18.42 25.04 -7.52
N GLY A 46 17.50 25.49 -6.66
CA GLY A 46 16.67 24.61 -5.85
C GLY A 46 15.76 23.68 -6.66
N VAL A 47 15.15 24.20 -7.74
CA VAL A 47 14.37 23.39 -8.68
C VAL A 47 15.25 22.38 -9.42
N ALA A 48 16.39 22.80 -9.96
CA ALA A 48 17.30 21.91 -10.69
C ALA A 48 17.86 20.79 -9.80
N THR A 49 18.28 21.12 -8.57
CA THR A 49 18.79 20.14 -7.61
C THR A 49 17.70 19.21 -7.07
N SER A 50 16.44 19.66 -6.97
CA SER A 50 15.28 18.80 -6.70
C SER A 50 15.11 17.74 -7.80
N SER A 51 15.19 18.14 -9.07
CA SER A 51 15.09 17.22 -10.22
C SER A 51 16.27 16.24 -10.31
N LEU A 52 17.42 16.56 -9.73
CA LEU A 52 18.58 15.66 -9.60
C LEU A 52 18.51 14.73 -8.37
N GLY A 53 17.47 14.81 -7.54
CA GLY A 53 17.37 14.05 -6.29
C GLY A 53 18.28 14.57 -5.16
N ARG A 54 18.92 15.74 -5.33
CA ARG A 54 19.76 16.39 -4.31
C ARG A 54 18.88 17.16 -3.32
N HIS A 55 18.10 16.40 -2.54
CA HIS A 55 17.01 16.91 -1.71
C HIS A 55 17.45 17.98 -0.68
N ALA A 56 18.57 17.76 0.01
CA ALA A 56 19.06 18.70 1.01
C ALA A 56 19.46 20.06 0.38
N GLU A 57 20.17 20.03 -0.74
CA GLU A 57 20.58 21.23 -1.49
C GLU A 57 19.37 21.99 -2.03
N ALA A 58 18.38 21.25 -2.56
CA ALA A 58 17.14 21.82 -3.07
C ALA A 58 16.39 22.59 -1.98
N ARG A 59 16.22 21.96 -0.81
CA ARG A 59 15.54 22.58 0.35
C ARG A 59 16.26 23.83 0.82
N ALA A 60 17.60 23.77 0.95
CA ALA A 60 18.39 24.91 1.41
C ALA A 60 18.26 26.11 0.45
N SER A 61 18.39 25.86 -0.85
CA SER A 61 18.31 26.91 -1.87
C SER A 61 16.92 27.53 -1.95
N LEU A 62 15.86 26.73 -1.91
CA LEU A 62 14.48 27.24 -1.94
C LEU A 62 14.12 28.03 -0.68
N LYS A 63 14.62 27.63 0.51
CA LYS A 63 14.46 28.42 1.73
C LYS A 63 15.12 29.79 1.62
N LEU A 64 16.33 29.86 1.04
CA LEU A 64 17.01 31.13 0.79
C LEU A 64 16.24 32.00 -0.22
N ALA A 65 15.74 31.40 -1.31
CA ALA A 65 14.92 32.12 -2.28
C ALA A 65 13.67 32.75 -1.65
N VAL A 66 12.97 32.00 -0.80
CA VAL A 66 11.80 32.50 -0.05
C VAL A 66 12.19 33.55 0.99
N ALA A 67 13.32 33.38 1.70
CA ALA A 67 13.79 34.38 2.67
C ALA A 67 14.13 35.72 2.00
N LEU A 68 14.71 35.69 0.80
CA LEU A 68 15.08 36.88 0.02
C LEU A 68 13.86 37.53 -0.66
N ALA A 69 12.82 36.76 -1.00
CA ALA A 69 11.62 37.26 -1.67
C ALA A 69 10.34 36.57 -1.14
N PRO A 70 9.90 36.87 0.10
CA PRO A 70 8.83 36.12 0.77
C PRO A 70 7.45 36.30 0.13
N ALA A 71 7.25 37.40 -0.60
CA ALA A 71 6.01 37.71 -1.33
C ALA A 71 5.93 37.05 -2.72
N ASN A 72 6.94 36.26 -3.13
CA ASN A 72 6.91 35.55 -4.41
C ASN A 72 6.17 34.21 -4.27
N ALA A 73 4.92 34.15 -4.76
CA ALA A 73 4.08 32.96 -4.67
C ALA A 73 4.69 31.71 -5.35
N THR A 74 5.42 31.88 -6.45
CA THR A 74 6.07 30.76 -7.16
C THR A 74 7.19 30.16 -6.33
N TYR A 75 7.97 30.97 -5.61
CA TYR A 75 9.05 30.47 -4.75
C TYR A 75 8.48 29.70 -3.56
N GLN A 76 7.41 30.22 -2.96
CA GLN A 76 6.65 29.53 -1.92
C GLN A 76 6.08 28.19 -2.42
N GLN A 77 5.51 28.18 -3.62
CA GLN A 77 4.98 26.96 -4.24
C GLN A 77 6.08 25.92 -4.52
N ASN A 78 7.25 26.35 -5.00
CA ASN A 78 8.38 25.44 -5.25
C ASN A 78 8.94 24.87 -3.95
N LEU A 79 9.09 25.69 -2.91
CA LEU A 79 9.47 25.23 -1.58
C LEU A 79 8.45 24.22 -1.05
N GLY A 80 7.16 24.54 -1.10
CA GLY A 80 6.08 23.68 -0.64
C GLY A 80 6.05 22.31 -1.34
N ARG A 81 6.26 22.28 -2.65
CA ARG A 81 6.38 21.03 -3.43
C ARG A 81 7.57 20.17 -2.97
N VAL A 82 8.76 20.77 -2.83
CA VAL A 82 9.96 20.02 -2.40
C VAL A 82 9.83 19.51 -0.97
N LEU A 83 9.22 20.28 -0.06
CA LEU A 83 8.93 19.82 1.29
C LEU A 83 7.95 18.65 1.31
N LEU A 84 6.94 18.66 0.43
CA LEU A 84 5.99 17.56 0.28
C LEU A 84 6.67 16.27 -0.18
N GLU A 85 7.54 16.36 -1.20
CA GLU A 85 8.36 15.25 -1.72
C GLU A 85 9.23 14.65 -0.60
N GLN A 86 9.78 15.49 0.27
CA GLN A 86 10.61 15.08 1.41
C GLN A 86 9.82 14.56 2.62
N GLY A 87 8.49 14.66 2.61
CA GLY A 87 7.63 14.25 3.72
C GLY A 87 7.52 15.27 4.86
N ASP A 88 8.09 16.47 4.72
CA ASP A 88 7.86 17.60 5.63
C ASP A 88 6.48 18.22 5.32
N LEU A 89 5.43 17.55 5.81
CA LEU A 89 4.04 17.90 5.50
C LEU A 89 3.63 19.24 6.11
N ASP A 90 4.15 19.58 7.29
CA ASP A 90 3.81 20.84 7.97
C ASP A 90 4.44 22.04 7.27
N GLY A 91 5.74 21.96 6.95
CA GLY A 91 6.41 23.02 6.19
C GLY A 91 5.85 23.17 4.78
N SER A 92 5.44 22.05 4.16
CA SER A 92 4.73 22.07 2.89
C SER A 92 3.40 22.81 2.98
N GLU A 93 2.59 22.55 4.01
CA GLU A 93 1.30 23.21 4.21
C GLU A 93 1.45 24.71 4.37
N GLU A 94 2.41 25.14 5.19
CA GLU A 94 2.70 26.56 5.43
C GLU A 94 3.03 27.27 4.11
N ALA A 95 4.02 26.77 3.37
CA ALA A 95 4.47 27.39 2.13
C ALA A 95 3.37 27.40 1.05
N LEU A 96 2.59 26.33 0.91
CA LEU A 96 1.52 26.25 -0.09
C LEU A 96 0.32 27.14 0.27
N ARG A 97 -0.03 27.28 1.55
CA ARG A 97 -1.06 28.24 2.00
C ARG A 97 -0.64 29.68 1.74
N ILE A 98 0.63 30.01 1.99
CA ILE A 98 1.18 31.33 1.63
C ILE A 98 1.12 31.54 0.11
N ALA A 99 1.56 30.56 -0.69
CA ALA A 99 1.53 30.65 -2.15
C ALA A 99 0.10 30.90 -2.70
N THR A 100 -0.88 30.15 -2.20
CA THR A 100 -2.30 30.30 -2.59
C THR A 100 -2.94 31.59 -2.07
N TYR A 101 -2.47 32.13 -0.95
CA TYR A 101 -2.89 33.46 -0.48
C TYR A 101 -2.31 34.58 -1.35
N LEU A 102 -1.01 34.53 -1.65
CA LEU A 102 -0.31 35.54 -2.45
C LEU A 102 -0.77 35.56 -3.91
N ALA A 103 -1.06 34.39 -4.48
CA ALA A 103 -1.55 34.25 -5.85
C ALA A 103 -2.64 33.18 -5.94
N PRO A 104 -3.91 33.51 -5.66
CA PRO A 104 -5.03 32.56 -5.74
C PRO A 104 -5.22 31.92 -7.11
N SER A 105 -4.77 32.58 -8.18
CA SER A 105 -4.80 32.09 -9.56
C SER A 105 -3.63 31.16 -9.93
N LEU A 106 -2.69 30.90 -9.01
CA LEU A 106 -1.56 30.00 -9.26
C LEU A 106 -2.01 28.54 -9.15
N ALA A 107 -2.53 27.98 -10.24
CA ALA A 107 -3.06 26.62 -10.31
C ALA A 107 -2.10 25.54 -9.72
N PRO A 108 -0.78 25.57 -9.98
CA PRO A 108 0.15 24.59 -9.39
C PRO A 108 0.20 24.63 -7.86
N ALA A 109 -0.04 25.78 -7.22
CA ALA A 109 -0.08 25.88 -5.77
C ALA A 109 -1.31 25.17 -5.19
N GLN A 110 -2.48 25.31 -5.83
CA GLN A 110 -3.70 24.58 -5.46
C GLN A 110 -3.53 23.07 -5.69
N ALA A 111 -2.96 22.66 -6.83
CA ALA A 111 -2.72 21.24 -7.11
C ALA A 111 -1.77 20.60 -6.09
N ASN A 112 -0.67 21.29 -5.73
CA ASN A 112 0.26 20.79 -4.71
C ASN A 112 -0.37 20.75 -3.30
N LEU A 113 -1.25 21.70 -2.98
CA LEU A 113 -2.02 21.66 -1.73
C LEU A 113 -2.98 20.46 -1.70
N GLY A 114 -3.57 20.13 -2.85
CA GLY A 114 -4.34 18.89 -3.03
C GLY A 114 -3.50 17.63 -2.80
N ASN A 115 -2.30 17.58 -3.38
CA ASN A 115 -1.36 16.46 -3.19
C ASN A 115 -0.98 16.28 -1.71
N LEU A 116 -0.77 17.38 -1.00
CA LEU A 116 -0.50 17.39 0.44
C LEU A 116 -1.68 16.82 1.23
N PHE A 117 -2.91 17.28 0.99
CA PHE A 117 -4.09 16.77 1.69
C PHE A 117 -4.33 15.29 1.39
N LYS A 118 -4.10 14.86 0.14
CA LYS A 118 -4.15 13.45 -0.23
C LYS A 118 -3.15 12.62 0.59
N LYS A 119 -1.90 13.07 0.71
CA LYS A 119 -0.86 12.41 1.52
C LYS A 119 -1.21 12.35 3.03
N ARG A 120 -2.07 13.25 3.52
CA ARG A 120 -2.64 13.24 4.88
C ARG A 120 -3.93 12.40 5.02
N GLY A 121 -4.40 11.75 3.95
CA GLY A 121 -5.67 11.01 3.94
C GLY A 121 -6.92 11.90 3.90
N LYS A 122 -6.76 13.22 3.74
CA LYS A 122 -7.85 14.21 3.68
C LYS A 122 -8.39 14.34 2.26
N LEU A 123 -9.03 13.27 1.78
CA LEU A 123 -9.40 13.11 0.36
C LEU A 123 -10.39 14.18 -0.13
N ARG A 124 -11.35 14.60 0.69
CA ARG A 124 -12.32 15.63 0.29
C ARG A 124 -11.68 17.00 0.14
N GLU A 125 -10.78 17.37 1.06
CA GLU A 125 -10.00 18.59 0.95
C GLU A 125 -9.05 18.55 -0.26
N ALA A 126 -8.47 17.39 -0.56
CA ALA A 126 -7.64 17.19 -1.75
C ALA A 126 -8.42 17.45 -3.04
N ILE A 127 -9.59 16.83 -3.18
CA ILE A 127 -10.51 17.00 -4.31
C ILE A 127 -10.88 18.48 -4.49
N ALA A 128 -11.28 19.18 -3.42
CA ALA A 128 -11.62 20.59 -3.51
C ALA A 128 -10.45 21.47 -3.99
N CYS A 129 -9.20 21.10 -3.67
CA CYS A 129 -8.03 21.80 -4.17
C CYS A 129 -7.76 21.48 -5.65
N TYR A 130 -7.91 20.23 -6.07
CA TYR A 130 -7.80 19.84 -7.48
C TYR A 130 -8.87 20.51 -8.35
N ASP A 131 -10.12 20.58 -7.89
CA ASP A 131 -11.20 21.26 -8.61
C ASP A 131 -10.87 22.75 -8.84
N ARG A 132 -10.33 23.43 -7.82
CA ARG A 132 -9.85 24.82 -7.96
C ARG A 132 -8.68 24.93 -8.94
N ALA A 133 -7.74 24.01 -8.87
CA ALA A 133 -6.60 23.99 -9.79
C ALA A 133 -7.06 23.79 -11.24
N LEU A 134 -8.02 22.89 -11.49
CA LEU A 134 -8.57 22.58 -12.80
C LEU A 134 -9.50 23.67 -13.34
N ALA A 135 -10.19 24.41 -12.47
CA ALA A 135 -10.93 25.61 -12.86
C ALA A 135 -9.99 26.70 -13.41
N LEU A 136 -8.74 26.76 -12.93
CA LEU A 136 -7.72 27.69 -13.39
C LEU A 136 -6.91 27.14 -14.59
N ALA A 137 -6.66 25.84 -14.62
CA ALA A 137 -5.86 25.15 -15.64
C ALA A 137 -6.52 23.83 -16.07
N PRO A 138 -7.56 23.86 -16.92
CA PRO A 138 -8.33 22.67 -17.29
C PRO A 138 -7.54 21.66 -18.14
N ALA A 139 -6.42 22.07 -18.72
CA ALA A 139 -5.53 21.21 -19.53
C ALA A 139 -4.44 20.49 -18.68
N ASP A 140 -4.50 20.55 -17.35
CA ASP A 140 -3.54 19.84 -16.49
C ASP A 140 -3.94 18.38 -16.27
N HIS A 141 -3.52 17.50 -17.19
CA HIS A 141 -3.71 16.06 -17.11
C HIS A 141 -3.17 15.41 -15.81
N LYS A 142 -2.12 15.96 -15.17
CA LYS A 142 -1.59 15.41 -13.90
C LYS A 142 -2.58 15.64 -12.77
N THR A 143 -3.17 16.83 -12.73
CA THR A 143 -4.19 17.17 -11.73
C THR A 143 -5.48 16.37 -11.97
N TRP A 144 -5.91 16.17 -13.23
CA TRP A 144 -7.02 15.25 -13.54
C TRP A 144 -6.77 13.81 -13.07
N ASN A 145 -5.56 13.27 -13.28
CA ASN A 145 -5.18 11.96 -12.76
C ASN A 145 -5.23 11.91 -11.22
N ASN A 146 -4.74 12.95 -10.54
CA ASN A 146 -4.75 13.01 -9.07
C ASN A 146 -6.18 13.13 -8.51
N LEU A 147 -7.06 13.86 -9.21
CA LEU A 147 -8.48 13.91 -8.91
C LEU A 147 -9.13 12.53 -9.06
N GLY A 148 -8.88 11.84 -10.16
CA GLY A 148 -9.42 10.51 -10.42
C GLY A 148 -9.00 9.47 -9.38
N THR A 149 -7.72 9.44 -9.01
CA THR A 149 -7.23 8.55 -7.95
C THR A 149 -7.86 8.86 -6.58
N SER A 150 -8.11 10.15 -6.28
CA SER A 150 -8.75 10.53 -5.02
C SER A 150 -10.23 10.12 -4.96
N TRP A 151 -10.95 10.19 -6.08
CA TRP A 151 -12.31 9.66 -6.18
C TRP A 151 -12.36 8.14 -6.06
N ARG A 152 -11.39 7.43 -6.65
CA ARG A 152 -11.24 5.97 -6.51
C ARG A 152 -11.05 5.58 -5.04
N GLU A 153 -10.18 6.29 -4.31
CA GLU A 153 -9.95 6.05 -2.88
C GLU A 153 -11.21 6.31 -2.03
N LEU A 154 -12.08 7.26 -2.44
CA LEU A 154 -13.41 7.47 -1.87
C LEU A 154 -14.49 6.48 -2.36
N LYS A 155 -14.13 5.51 -3.21
CA LYS A 155 -15.04 4.53 -3.83
C LYS A 155 -16.13 5.12 -4.73
N ASP A 156 -15.96 6.37 -5.19
CA ASP A 156 -16.79 6.96 -6.24
C ASP A 156 -16.17 6.65 -7.62
N LEU A 157 -16.33 5.40 -8.05
CA LEU A 157 -15.75 4.89 -9.28
C LEU A 157 -16.21 5.65 -10.55
N PRO A 158 -17.49 6.09 -10.69
CA PRO A 158 -17.91 6.88 -11.84
C PRO A 158 -17.16 8.21 -11.98
N ARG A 159 -16.98 8.96 -10.88
CA ARG A 159 -16.21 10.22 -10.92
C ARG A 159 -14.72 9.99 -11.13
N ALA A 160 -14.19 8.89 -10.58
CA ALA A 160 -12.81 8.49 -10.82
C ALA A 160 -12.53 8.25 -12.31
N GLU A 161 -13.41 7.51 -12.96
CA GLU A 161 -13.32 7.20 -14.39
C GLU A 161 -13.39 8.47 -15.25
N ASP A 162 -14.36 9.36 -15.02
CA ASP A 162 -14.50 10.60 -15.78
C ASP A 162 -13.22 11.46 -15.71
N ALA A 163 -12.68 11.67 -14.51
CA ALA A 163 -11.45 12.42 -14.32
C ALA A 163 -10.24 11.77 -15.01
N LEU A 164 -10.12 10.44 -14.97
CA LEU A 164 -9.03 9.72 -15.65
C LEU A 164 -9.16 9.75 -17.17
N ARG A 165 -10.38 9.62 -17.70
CA ARG A 165 -10.64 9.81 -19.14
C ARG A 165 -10.31 11.24 -19.58
N LYS A 166 -10.63 12.27 -18.78
CA LYS A 166 -10.20 13.65 -19.04
C LYS A 166 -8.68 13.81 -19.09
N ALA A 167 -7.95 13.15 -18.19
CA ALA A 167 -6.49 13.15 -18.24
C ALA A 167 -5.97 12.57 -19.57
N LEU A 168 -6.59 11.49 -20.06
CA LEU A 168 -6.22 10.82 -21.31
C LEU A 168 -6.71 11.53 -22.58
N GLU A 169 -7.82 12.27 -22.52
CA GLU A 169 -8.23 13.18 -23.60
C GLU A 169 -7.16 14.25 -23.86
N ILE A 170 -6.57 14.79 -22.77
CA ILE A 170 -5.52 15.81 -22.83
C ILE A 170 -4.17 15.21 -23.22
N ARG A 171 -3.83 14.04 -22.64
CA ARG A 171 -2.58 13.33 -22.89
C ARG A 171 -2.83 11.81 -23.05
N PRO A 172 -3.05 11.33 -24.28
CA PRO A 172 -3.40 9.93 -24.54
C PRO A 172 -2.34 8.89 -24.15
N ASP A 173 -1.07 9.29 -24.06
CA ASP A 173 0.08 8.46 -23.72
C ASP A 173 0.49 8.57 -22.24
N PHE A 174 -0.37 9.13 -21.39
CA PHE A 174 -0.05 9.28 -19.97
C PHE A 174 -0.22 7.96 -19.20
N VAL A 175 0.86 7.17 -19.13
CA VAL A 175 0.91 5.85 -18.47
C VAL A 175 0.27 5.81 -17.08
N PRO A 176 0.51 6.78 -16.16
CA PRO A 176 -0.17 6.77 -14.86
C PRO A 176 -1.70 6.81 -14.95
N ALA A 177 -2.27 7.59 -15.88
CA ALA A 177 -3.71 7.65 -16.04
C ALA A 177 -4.28 6.39 -16.72
N LEU A 178 -3.56 5.78 -17.66
CA LEU A 178 -3.94 4.48 -18.24
C LEU A 178 -4.00 3.39 -17.16
N SER A 179 -2.96 3.31 -16.33
CA SER A 179 -2.90 2.34 -15.22
C SER A 179 -4.04 2.55 -14.22
N ASN A 180 -4.25 3.79 -13.79
CA ASN A 180 -5.31 4.13 -12.84
C ASN A 180 -6.71 3.90 -13.43
N LEU A 181 -6.91 4.19 -14.73
CA LEU A 181 -8.17 3.91 -15.41
C LEU A 181 -8.43 2.40 -15.48
N GLY A 182 -7.40 1.61 -15.81
CA GLY A 182 -7.47 0.15 -15.77
C GLY A 182 -7.92 -0.39 -14.40
N LEU A 183 -7.34 0.13 -13.32
CA LEU A 183 -7.76 -0.23 -11.96
C LEU A 183 -9.22 0.14 -11.65
N VAL A 184 -9.66 1.34 -12.03
CA VAL A 184 -11.06 1.78 -11.82
C VAL A 184 -12.03 0.90 -12.61
N LEU A 185 -11.70 0.58 -13.86
CA LEU A 185 -12.53 -0.27 -14.72
C LEU A 185 -12.61 -1.70 -14.20
N ALA A 186 -11.50 -2.27 -13.72
CA ALA A 186 -11.47 -3.57 -13.08
C ALA A 186 -12.36 -3.60 -11.81
N GLU A 187 -12.27 -2.58 -10.94
CA GLU A 187 -13.13 -2.47 -9.75
C GLU A 187 -14.63 -2.30 -10.11
N ARG A 188 -14.95 -1.78 -11.29
CA ARG A 188 -16.32 -1.70 -11.82
C ARG A 188 -16.79 -2.98 -12.51
N GLY A 189 -15.92 -3.96 -12.72
CA GLY A 189 -16.21 -5.18 -13.49
C GLY A 189 -16.14 -5.01 -15.02
N ALA A 190 -15.63 -3.88 -15.52
CA ALA A 190 -15.38 -3.64 -16.95
C ALA A 190 -14.00 -4.21 -17.36
N SER A 191 -13.81 -5.51 -17.16
CA SER A 191 -12.48 -6.13 -17.21
C SER A 191 -11.81 -6.08 -18.58
N ASP A 192 -12.55 -6.20 -19.69
CA ASP A 192 -11.94 -6.12 -21.03
C ASP A 192 -11.40 -4.70 -21.34
N GLU A 193 -12.11 -3.63 -20.94
CA GLU A 193 -11.60 -2.26 -21.05
C GLU A 193 -10.40 -2.02 -20.13
N ALA A 194 -10.41 -2.64 -18.93
CA ALA A 194 -9.29 -2.58 -18.01
C ALA A 194 -8.02 -3.21 -18.61
N LEU A 195 -8.14 -4.40 -19.21
CA LEU A 195 -7.04 -5.06 -19.90
C LEU A 195 -6.52 -4.20 -21.06
N ALA A 196 -7.39 -3.56 -21.84
CA ALA A 196 -6.97 -2.66 -22.92
C ALA A 196 -6.15 -1.47 -22.39
N CYS A 197 -6.53 -0.90 -21.24
CA CYS A 197 -5.76 0.17 -20.60
C CYS A 197 -4.37 -0.31 -20.16
N PHE A 198 -4.28 -1.49 -19.52
CA PHE A 198 -3.00 -2.04 -19.08
C PHE A 198 -2.10 -2.43 -20.25
N VAL A 199 -2.63 -3.04 -21.31
CA VAL A 199 -1.87 -3.33 -22.53
C VAL A 199 -1.29 -2.05 -23.12
N ARG A 200 -2.11 -1.00 -23.23
CA ARG A 200 -1.63 0.29 -23.75
C ARG A 200 -0.57 0.92 -22.85
N ALA A 201 -0.69 0.79 -21.53
CA ALA A 201 0.32 1.26 -20.59
C ALA A 201 1.64 0.49 -20.75
N LEU A 202 1.59 -0.83 -20.92
CA LEU A 202 2.75 -1.71 -21.13
C LEU A 202 3.44 -1.47 -22.48
N GLU A 203 2.69 -1.13 -23.54
CA GLU A 203 3.27 -0.72 -24.83
C GLU A 203 4.14 0.55 -24.71
N LEU A 204 3.78 1.46 -23.81
CA LEU A 204 4.46 2.74 -23.58
C LEU A 204 5.61 2.61 -22.58
N ASP A 205 5.44 1.74 -21.57
CA ASP A 205 6.42 1.53 -20.51
C ASP A 205 6.46 0.03 -20.09
N PRO A 206 7.25 -0.80 -20.79
CA PRO A 206 7.27 -2.25 -20.60
C PRO A 206 8.08 -2.71 -19.39
N ASP A 207 8.71 -1.82 -18.62
CA ASP A 207 9.60 -2.19 -17.51
C ASP A 207 8.97 -1.93 -16.13
N GLN A 208 7.66 -1.66 -16.09
CA GLN A 208 6.93 -1.36 -14.86
C GLN A 208 6.26 -2.60 -14.27
N ALA A 209 6.83 -3.15 -13.20
CA ALA A 209 6.32 -4.32 -12.50
C ALA A 209 4.83 -4.19 -12.10
N ASP A 210 4.42 -3.04 -11.56
CA ASP A 210 3.05 -2.80 -11.12
C ASP A 210 2.02 -2.95 -12.26
N LEU A 211 2.39 -2.61 -13.50
CA LEU A 211 1.49 -2.76 -14.64
C LEU A 211 1.22 -4.25 -14.94
N TYR A 212 2.27 -5.07 -14.95
CA TYR A 212 2.13 -6.52 -15.13
C TYR A 212 1.37 -7.18 -13.98
N VAL A 213 1.61 -6.74 -12.74
CA VAL A 213 0.88 -7.27 -11.57
C VAL A 213 -0.60 -6.94 -11.67
N ASN A 214 -0.96 -5.71 -12.00
CA ASN A 214 -2.37 -5.31 -12.16
C ASN A 214 -3.03 -6.03 -13.35
N TYR A 215 -2.33 -6.11 -14.49
CA TYR A 215 -2.77 -6.85 -15.67
C TYR A 215 -3.01 -8.34 -15.36
N GLY A 216 -2.05 -9.00 -14.71
CA GLY A 216 -2.14 -10.41 -14.32
C GLY A 216 -3.26 -10.67 -13.32
N ASN A 217 -3.48 -9.77 -12.35
CA ASN A 217 -4.60 -9.89 -11.41
C ASN A 217 -5.96 -9.78 -12.14
N THR A 218 -6.11 -8.83 -13.06
CA THR A 218 -7.34 -8.71 -13.88
C THR A 218 -7.55 -9.95 -14.77
N LEU A 219 -6.49 -10.55 -15.30
CA LEU A 219 -6.58 -11.80 -16.06
C LEU A 219 -7.03 -12.98 -15.18
N ARG A 220 -6.51 -13.10 -13.95
CA ARG A 220 -6.91 -14.12 -12.98
C ARG A 220 -8.37 -13.97 -12.58
N ASP A 221 -8.83 -12.75 -12.35
CA ASP A 221 -10.25 -12.49 -12.01
C ASP A 221 -11.20 -12.89 -13.16
N LEU A 222 -10.70 -12.96 -14.39
CA LEU A 222 -11.39 -13.49 -15.57
C LEU A 222 -11.20 -15.01 -15.80
N GLY A 223 -10.48 -15.70 -14.92
CA GLY A 223 -10.14 -17.12 -15.06
C GLY A 223 -9.15 -17.42 -16.19
N ARG A 224 -8.38 -16.42 -16.64
CA ARG A 224 -7.34 -16.56 -17.68
C ARG A 224 -5.98 -16.82 -17.02
N ASP A 225 -5.88 -17.90 -16.25
CA ASP A 225 -4.76 -18.14 -15.35
C ASP A 225 -3.43 -18.36 -16.07
N GLU A 226 -3.40 -18.98 -17.25
CA GLU A 226 -2.18 -19.13 -18.05
C GLU A 226 -1.61 -17.78 -18.48
N ALA A 227 -2.47 -16.86 -18.93
CA ALA A 227 -2.08 -15.51 -19.31
C ALA A 227 -1.64 -14.70 -18.08
N ALA A 228 -2.33 -14.85 -16.94
CA ALA A 228 -1.93 -14.21 -15.69
C ALA A 228 -0.54 -14.70 -15.24
N SER A 229 -0.30 -16.01 -15.28
CA SER A 229 1.00 -16.62 -14.98
C SER A 229 2.10 -16.05 -15.89
N ALA A 230 1.85 -15.88 -17.19
CA ALA A 230 2.81 -15.27 -18.10
C ALA A 230 3.12 -13.81 -17.72
N ALA A 231 2.10 -13.02 -17.37
CA ALA A 231 2.28 -11.64 -16.93
C ALA A 231 3.12 -11.53 -15.64
N PHE A 232 2.85 -12.36 -14.63
CA PHE A 232 3.66 -12.38 -13.40
C PHE A 232 5.08 -12.92 -13.64
N ALA A 233 5.26 -13.82 -14.60
CA ALA A 233 6.58 -14.33 -14.97
C ALA A 233 7.48 -13.23 -15.59
N GLU A 234 6.92 -12.31 -16.37
CA GLU A 234 7.69 -11.16 -16.89
C GLU A 234 8.33 -10.33 -15.76
N VAL A 235 7.59 -10.11 -14.66
CA VAL A 235 8.13 -9.40 -13.51
C VAL A 235 9.26 -10.19 -12.86
N THR A 236 9.00 -11.46 -12.54
CA THR A 236 9.90 -12.29 -11.72
C THR A 236 11.13 -12.81 -12.47
N VAL A 237 11.11 -12.83 -13.81
CA VAL A 237 12.23 -13.29 -14.63
C VAL A 237 13.07 -12.12 -15.16
N ARG A 238 12.43 -11.02 -15.56
CA ARG A 238 13.09 -9.96 -16.33
C ARG A 238 13.17 -8.62 -15.61
N ILE A 239 12.08 -8.16 -15.00
CA ILE A 239 11.98 -6.79 -14.47
C ILE A 239 12.58 -6.69 -13.06
N ASP A 240 12.03 -7.47 -12.13
CA ASP A 240 12.47 -7.52 -10.75
C ASP A 240 12.32 -8.94 -10.18
N PRO A 241 13.38 -9.77 -10.31
CA PRO A 241 13.39 -11.11 -9.73
C PRO A 241 13.28 -11.15 -8.20
N ARG A 242 13.39 -10.02 -7.50
CA ARG A 242 13.23 -9.92 -6.05
C ARG A 242 11.85 -9.41 -5.64
N HIS A 243 10.92 -9.28 -6.58
CA HIS A 243 9.57 -8.82 -6.29
C HIS A 243 8.73 -9.91 -5.60
N GLY A 244 8.77 -9.97 -4.26
CA GLY A 244 8.06 -11.00 -3.48
C GLY A 244 6.56 -11.12 -3.79
N GLY A 245 5.85 -10.00 -3.95
CA GLY A 245 4.42 -9.99 -4.30
C GLY A 245 4.09 -10.57 -5.69
N ALA A 246 4.99 -10.42 -6.67
CA ALA A 246 4.82 -10.97 -8.01
C ALA A 246 5.06 -12.49 -8.01
N TRP A 247 6.04 -12.97 -7.24
CA TRP A 247 6.23 -14.40 -6.99
C TRP A 247 5.02 -15.05 -6.31
N SER A 248 4.42 -14.41 -5.30
CA SER A 248 3.18 -14.93 -4.69
C SER A 248 2.02 -14.93 -5.67
N SER A 249 1.86 -13.88 -6.49
CA SER A 249 0.83 -13.83 -7.54
C SER A 249 1.03 -14.90 -8.62
N LEU A 250 2.28 -15.18 -9.00
CA LEU A 250 2.62 -16.30 -9.90
C LEU A 250 2.30 -17.65 -9.25
N GLY A 251 2.57 -17.81 -7.95
CA GLY A 251 2.17 -18.99 -7.17
C GLY A 251 0.66 -19.22 -7.18
N ASN A 252 -0.14 -18.16 -6.99
CA ASN A 252 -1.60 -18.23 -7.08
C ASN A 252 -2.08 -18.68 -8.48
N ALA A 253 -1.53 -18.07 -9.54
CA ALA A 253 -1.93 -18.40 -10.92
C ALA A 253 -1.52 -19.82 -11.31
N THR A 254 -0.30 -20.25 -10.98
CA THR A 254 0.17 -21.63 -11.25
C THR A 254 -0.59 -22.68 -10.47
N LEU A 255 -1.00 -22.37 -9.23
CA LEU A 255 -1.86 -23.23 -8.43
C LEU A 255 -3.24 -23.41 -9.09
N ALA A 256 -3.83 -22.34 -9.62
CA ALA A 256 -5.11 -22.38 -10.32
C ALA A 256 -5.06 -23.21 -11.62
N ILE A 257 -3.94 -23.15 -12.35
CA ILE A 257 -3.67 -24.00 -13.53
C ILE A 257 -3.52 -25.49 -13.14
N GLY A 258 -3.23 -25.77 -11.87
CA GLY A 258 -2.99 -27.12 -11.35
C GLY A 258 -1.52 -27.55 -11.33
N ASP A 259 -0.58 -26.64 -11.62
CA ASP A 259 0.86 -26.90 -11.49
C ASP A 259 1.30 -26.69 -10.04
N ILE A 260 0.97 -27.68 -9.20
CA ILE A 260 1.15 -27.66 -7.74
C ILE A 260 2.63 -27.52 -7.35
N GLU A 261 3.53 -28.17 -8.11
CA GLU A 261 4.97 -28.15 -7.82
C GLU A 261 5.55 -26.75 -8.07
N ARG A 262 5.24 -26.17 -9.23
CA ARG A 262 5.68 -24.82 -9.57
C ARG A 262 5.10 -23.77 -8.63
N ALA A 263 3.83 -23.91 -8.24
CA ALA A 263 3.21 -23.02 -7.26
C ALA A 263 4.01 -23.00 -5.95
N GLY A 264 4.39 -24.18 -5.44
CA GLY A 264 5.22 -24.29 -4.24
C GLY A 264 6.58 -23.61 -4.37
N ALA A 265 7.23 -23.74 -5.52
CA ALA A 265 8.48 -23.03 -5.79
C ALA A 265 8.29 -21.50 -5.78
N CYS A 266 7.21 -21.00 -6.37
CA CYS A 266 6.91 -19.58 -6.41
C CYS A 266 6.65 -19.00 -5.01
N TYR A 267 5.90 -19.71 -4.15
CA TYR A 267 5.69 -19.25 -2.77
C TYR A 267 6.98 -19.22 -1.94
N ARG A 268 7.86 -20.22 -2.10
CA ARG A 268 9.18 -20.21 -1.43
C ARG A 268 10.02 -19.03 -1.90
N MET A 269 10.10 -18.78 -3.21
CA MET A 269 10.80 -17.60 -3.74
C MET A 269 10.20 -16.29 -3.23
N SER A 270 8.87 -16.21 -3.11
CA SER A 270 8.17 -15.05 -2.56
C SER A 270 8.64 -14.71 -1.14
N LEU A 271 8.74 -15.72 -0.28
CA LEU A 271 9.23 -15.58 1.10
C LEU A 271 10.74 -15.36 1.17
N GLU A 272 11.54 -15.93 0.27
CA GLU A 272 12.98 -15.61 0.20
C GLU A 272 13.22 -14.13 -0.14
N CYS A 273 12.39 -13.57 -1.03
CA CYS A 273 12.47 -12.16 -1.41
C CYS A 273 12.04 -11.22 -0.28
N THR A 274 10.95 -11.56 0.42
CA THR A 274 10.40 -10.73 1.49
C THR A 274 9.99 -11.58 2.71
N PRO A 275 10.96 -12.03 3.55
CA PRO A 275 10.71 -13.00 4.63
C PRO A 275 9.89 -12.50 5.81
N GLY A 276 9.57 -11.21 5.86
CA GLY A 276 8.82 -10.60 6.96
C GLY A 276 7.42 -10.18 6.56
N ASP A 277 6.98 -10.44 5.32
CA ASP A 277 5.68 -10.01 4.85
C ASP A 277 4.59 -11.03 5.23
N PRO A 278 3.70 -10.69 6.16
CA PRO A 278 2.67 -11.59 6.66
C PRO A 278 1.68 -12.03 5.58
N ILE A 279 1.45 -11.22 4.53
CA ILE A 279 0.55 -11.57 3.43
C ILE A 279 1.13 -12.74 2.63
N LEU A 280 2.45 -12.73 2.42
CA LEU A 280 3.13 -13.80 1.69
C LEU A 280 3.13 -15.09 2.50
N HIS A 281 3.36 -15.01 3.81
CA HIS A 281 3.22 -16.16 4.72
C HIS A 281 1.80 -16.72 4.69
N PHE A 282 0.79 -15.84 4.73
CA PHE A 282 -0.61 -16.26 4.65
C PHE A 282 -0.93 -16.98 3.34
N ASN A 283 -0.49 -16.46 2.19
CA ASN A 283 -0.71 -17.11 0.90
C ASN A 283 0.00 -18.48 0.82
N TYR A 284 1.23 -18.57 1.34
CA TYR A 284 1.95 -19.86 1.40
C TYR A 284 1.28 -20.86 2.34
N ALA A 285 0.76 -20.40 3.48
CA ALA A 285 -0.01 -21.22 4.42
C ALA A 285 -1.23 -21.85 3.73
N LEU A 286 -1.99 -21.07 2.95
CA LEU A 286 -3.14 -21.59 2.21
C LEU A 286 -2.73 -22.65 1.18
N TYR A 287 -1.60 -22.46 0.48
CA TYR A 287 -1.05 -23.48 -0.41
C TYR A 287 -0.69 -24.77 0.33
N LEU A 288 0.01 -24.67 1.46
CA LEU A 288 0.43 -25.83 2.26
C LEU A 288 -0.78 -26.61 2.80
N LEU A 289 -1.77 -25.90 3.34
CA LEU A 289 -3.01 -26.49 3.82
C LEU A 289 -3.80 -27.17 2.69
N LEU A 290 -3.87 -26.56 1.51
CA LEU A 290 -4.54 -27.14 0.33
C LEU A 290 -3.83 -28.40 -0.18
N THR A 291 -2.50 -28.44 -0.08
CA THR A 291 -1.66 -29.56 -0.57
C THR A 291 -1.42 -30.63 0.48
N GLY A 292 -1.94 -30.46 1.69
CA GLY A 292 -1.92 -31.45 2.77
C GLY A 292 -0.71 -31.39 3.70
N ASP A 293 0.16 -30.38 3.56
CA ASP A 293 1.22 -30.09 4.53
C ASP A 293 0.64 -29.26 5.69
N TYR A 294 -0.18 -29.89 6.52
CA TYR A 294 -0.89 -29.21 7.60
C TYR A 294 0.04 -28.66 8.67
N ALA A 295 1.13 -29.37 8.99
CA ALA A 295 2.05 -28.96 10.04
C ALA A 295 2.71 -27.61 9.71
N ASN A 296 3.26 -27.49 8.49
CA ASN A 296 3.83 -26.22 8.04
C ASN A 296 2.73 -25.20 7.71
N GLY A 297 1.60 -25.64 7.13
CA GLY A 297 0.50 -24.76 6.76
C GLY A 297 -0.08 -24.00 7.95
N PHE A 298 -0.36 -24.67 9.07
CA PHE A 298 -0.85 -23.99 10.27
C PHE A 298 0.22 -23.14 10.95
N ALA A 299 1.49 -23.53 10.89
CA ALA A 299 2.59 -22.70 11.42
C ALA A 299 2.71 -21.37 10.65
N GLU A 300 2.65 -21.42 9.32
CA GLU A 300 2.69 -20.23 8.46
C GLU A 300 1.43 -19.36 8.62
N TYR A 301 0.27 -19.98 8.83
CA TYR A 301 -1.00 -19.27 9.05
C TYR A 301 -0.93 -18.32 10.25
N GLU A 302 -0.17 -18.66 11.30
CA GLU A 302 -0.03 -17.83 12.50
C GLU A 302 0.62 -16.46 12.24
N TRP A 303 1.32 -16.26 11.12
CA TRP A 303 1.82 -14.94 10.72
C TRP A 303 0.67 -13.97 10.43
N GLY A 304 -0.41 -14.45 9.82
CA GLY A 304 -1.60 -13.63 9.54
C GLY A 304 -2.30 -13.15 10.82
N LEU A 305 -2.24 -13.95 11.90
CA LEU A 305 -2.75 -13.57 13.23
C LEU A 305 -1.91 -12.49 13.92
N ARG A 306 -0.64 -12.34 13.52
CA ARG A 306 0.29 -11.36 14.12
C ARG A 306 0.25 -9.99 13.43
N ALA A 307 -0.32 -9.91 12.23
CA ALA A 307 -0.17 -8.75 11.35
C ALA A 307 -1.50 -8.15 10.86
N ASP A 308 -2.59 -8.42 11.56
CA ASP A 308 -3.89 -7.80 11.35
C ASP A 308 -4.52 -7.97 9.97
N LEU A 309 -4.11 -9.00 9.23
CA LEU A 309 -4.55 -9.19 7.85
C LEU A 309 -6.06 -9.43 7.70
N ARG A 310 -6.67 -10.03 8.71
CA ARG A 310 -8.13 -10.30 8.75
C ARG A 310 -8.84 -9.64 9.91
N GLN A 311 -8.14 -9.33 11.00
CA GLN A 311 -8.73 -8.74 12.20
C GLN A 311 -7.68 -7.96 12.98
N PRO A 312 -8.07 -6.89 13.69
CA PRO A 312 -7.18 -6.25 14.63
C PRO A 312 -6.61 -7.25 15.63
N ARG A 313 -5.32 -7.14 15.92
CA ARG A 313 -4.62 -8.02 16.84
C ARG A 313 -5.32 -8.01 18.18
N ARG A 314 -5.64 -9.20 18.70
CA ARG A 314 -6.06 -9.31 20.09
C ARG A 314 -4.83 -9.42 20.97
N GLU A 315 -4.48 -8.30 21.58
CA GLU A 315 -3.38 -8.24 22.53
C GLU A 315 -3.90 -8.41 23.95
N PHE A 316 -3.50 -9.50 24.59
CA PHE A 316 -3.78 -9.75 25.99
C PHE A 316 -2.50 -9.63 26.81
N ARG A 317 -2.57 -9.00 27.98
CA ARG A 317 -1.46 -8.94 28.95
C ARG A 317 -1.36 -10.22 29.77
N LYS A 318 -1.41 -11.36 29.09
CA LYS A 318 -1.34 -12.71 29.65
C LYS A 318 -0.39 -13.55 28.78
N PRO A 319 0.17 -14.66 29.27
CA PRO A 319 0.98 -15.55 28.44
C PRO A 319 0.14 -16.26 27.37
N LEU A 320 0.69 -16.37 26.15
CA LEU A 320 0.16 -17.21 25.09
C LEU A 320 0.42 -18.68 25.44
N TRP A 321 -0.62 -19.52 25.36
CA TRP A 321 -0.52 -20.94 25.62
C TRP A 321 0.16 -21.70 24.47
N GLN A 322 1.08 -22.60 24.81
CA GLN A 322 1.92 -23.33 23.85
C GLN A 322 1.54 -24.81 23.72
N GLY A 323 0.43 -25.24 24.31
CA GLY A 323 -0.01 -26.65 24.29
C GLY A 323 0.42 -27.46 25.53
N ASP A 324 1.19 -26.84 26.43
CA ASP A 324 1.66 -27.46 27.67
C ASP A 324 0.55 -27.60 28.74
N PRO A 325 0.67 -28.50 29.73
CA PRO A 325 -0.33 -28.66 30.78
C PRO A 325 -0.64 -27.36 31.56
N PHE A 326 -1.90 -27.20 31.98
CA PHE A 326 -2.36 -25.98 32.66
C PHE A 326 -3.31 -26.26 33.84
N ALA A 327 -3.08 -27.36 34.56
CA ALA A 327 -3.86 -27.69 35.74
C ALA A 327 -3.84 -26.57 36.80
N GLY A 328 -5.03 -26.19 37.29
CA GLY A 328 -5.21 -25.11 38.26
C GLY A 328 -5.36 -23.71 37.65
N GLU A 329 -5.18 -23.56 36.34
CA GLU A 329 -5.31 -22.28 35.62
C GLU A 329 -6.54 -22.25 34.72
N THR A 330 -6.92 -21.04 34.27
CA THR A 330 -7.97 -20.81 33.28
C THR A 330 -7.37 -20.39 31.94
N LEU A 331 -7.66 -21.15 30.88
CA LEU A 331 -7.27 -20.86 29.50
C LEU A 331 -8.43 -20.25 28.73
N LEU A 332 -8.21 -19.07 28.16
CA LEU A 332 -9.10 -18.46 27.16
C LEU A 332 -8.76 -19.02 25.77
N VAL A 333 -9.69 -19.75 25.18
CA VAL A 333 -9.69 -20.06 23.75
C VAL A 333 -10.65 -19.07 23.10
N TYR A 334 -10.18 -18.23 22.18
CA TYR A 334 -11.06 -17.27 21.50
C TYR A 334 -11.18 -17.59 20.02
N SER A 335 -12.41 -17.54 19.49
CA SER A 335 -12.65 -17.68 18.06
C SER A 335 -12.32 -16.40 17.30
N GLU A 336 -11.60 -16.55 16.19
CA GLU A 336 -11.38 -15.55 15.16
C GLU A 336 -12.66 -15.33 14.33
N GLN A 337 -12.63 -14.36 13.41
CA GLN A 337 -13.78 -14.09 12.53
C GLN A 337 -14.07 -15.31 11.63
N GLY A 338 -15.36 -15.64 11.46
CA GLY A 338 -15.81 -16.73 10.60
C GLY A 338 -16.63 -17.75 11.37
N LEU A 339 -17.95 -17.75 11.13
CA LEU A 339 -18.86 -18.70 11.77
C LEU A 339 -18.50 -20.16 11.43
N GLY A 340 -17.98 -20.41 10.21
CA GLY A 340 -17.55 -21.74 9.78
C GLY A 340 -16.33 -22.25 10.53
N ASP A 341 -15.29 -21.42 10.65
CA ASP A 341 -14.04 -21.82 11.29
C ASP A 341 -14.25 -22.13 12.78
N ALA A 342 -15.08 -21.34 13.49
CA ALA A 342 -15.42 -21.65 14.88
C ALA A 342 -16.03 -23.04 15.05
N ILE A 343 -16.93 -23.44 14.15
CA ILE A 343 -17.55 -24.78 14.16
C ILE A 343 -16.52 -25.86 13.79
N GLN A 344 -15.64 -25.60 12.82
CA GLN A 344 -14.67 -26.57 12.36
C GLN A 344 -13.61 -26.86 13.42
N PHE A 345 -13.08 -25.82 14.09
CA PHE A 345 -11.94 -25.93 15.01
C PHE A 345 -12.34 -26.11 16.48
N MET A 346 -13.61 -25.92 16.87
CA MET A 346 -14.05 -26.27 18.23
C MET A 346 -13.86 -27.77 18.56
N ARG A 347 -13.69 -28.63 17.55
CA ARG A 347 -13.35 -30.06 17.74
C ARG A 347 -12.07 -30.29 18.54
N TYR A 348 -11.19 -29.29 18.59
CA TYR A 348 -9.92 -29.37 19.33
C TYR A 348 -10.10 -29.09 20.83
N LEU A 349 -11.25 -28.58 21.27
CA LEU A 349 -11.50 -28.23 22.69
C LEU A 349 -11.42 -29.43 23.65
N PRO A 350 -11.89 -30.65 23.33
CA PRO A 350 -11.68 -31.81 24.18
C PRO A 350 -10.20 -32.11 24.44
N GLU A 351 -9.35 -31.96 23.43
CA GLU A 351 -7.91 -32.15 23.58
C GLU A 351 -7.27 -30.98 24.36
N VAL A 352 -7.77 -29.76 24.22
CA VAL A 352 -7.38 -28.66 25.13
C VAL A 352 -7.69 -29.04 26.58
N LYS A 353 -8.91 -29.53 26.83
CA LYS A 353 -9.36 -29.91 28.18
C LYS A 353 -8.57 -31.08 28.76
N SER A 354 -8.07 -31.99 27.91
CA SER A 354 -7.24 -33.13 28.35
C SER A 354 -5.90 -32.67 28.96
N ARG A 355 -5.41 -31.46 28.61
CA ARG A 355 -4.22 -30.83 29.20
C ARG A 355 -4.46 -30.22 30.59
N GLY A 356 -5.69 -30.30 31.10
CA GLY A 356 -6.08 -29.90 32.45
C GLY A 356 -6.81 -28.56 32.52
N GLY A 357 -6.89 -28.01 33.73
CA GLY A 357 -7.38 -26.65 33.98
C GLY A 357 -8.85 -26.38 33.62
N ARG A 358 -9.19 -25.10 33.57
CA ARG A 358 -10.51 -24.59 33.15
C ARG A 358 -10.40 -23.97 31.76
N VAL A 359 -11.34 -24.29 30.88
CA VAL A 359 -11.41 -23.79 29.50
C VAL A 359 -12.57 -22.81 29.37
N LEU A 360 -12.23 -21.57 29.02
CA LEU A 360 -13.15 -20.51 28.67
C LEU A 360 -13.15 -20.37 27.14
N PHE A 361 -14.26 -20.64 26.48
CA PHE A 361 -14.38 -20.53 25.03
C PHE A 361 -15.20 -19.31 24.64
N GLU A 362 -14.55 -18.33 23.99
CA GLU A 362 -15.22 -17.14 23.48
C GLU A 362 -15.64 -17.33 22.03
N VAL A 363 -16.90 -17.00 21.74
CA VAL A 363 -17.52 -17.14 20.43
C VAL A 363 -18.29 -15.89 20.02
N HIS A 364 -18.59 -15.77 18.73
CA HIS A 364 -19.53 -14.75 18.25
C HIS A 364 -20.88 -14.86 19.00
N PRO A 365 -21.57 -13.74 19.34
CA PRO A 365 -22.82 -13.76 20.11
C PRO A 365 -23.89 -14.71 19.56
N ALA A 366 -24.00 -14.78 18.23
CA ALA A 366 -24.93 -15.69 17.55
C ALA A 366 -24.73 -17.19 17.88
N PHE A 367 -23.55 -17.58 18.36
CA PHE A 367 -23.20 -18.96 18.69
C PHE A 367 -23.23 -19.29 20.16
N GLN A 368 -23.34 -18.31 21.06
CA GLN A 368 -23.26 -18.57 22.50
C GLN A 368 -24.26 -19.63 22.94
N ASN A 369 -25.52 -19.50 22.51
CA ASN A 369 -26.58 -20.46 22.85
C ASN A 369 -26.38 -21.82 22.17
N LEU A 370 -25.92 -21.83 20.92
CA LEU A 370 -25.72 -23.05 20.15
C LEU A 370 -24.57 -23.89 20.72
N LEU A 371 -23.51 -23.24 21.20
CA LEU A 371 -22.28 -23.87 21.64
C LEU A 371 -22.16 -23.94 23.17
N ASN A 372 -23.18 -23.56 23.95
CA ASN A 372 -23.10 -23.47 25.41
C ASN A 372 -22.74 -24.78 26.14
N ARG A 373 -22.80 -25.92 25.43
CA ARG A 373 -22.44 -27.26 25.92
C ARG A 373 -21.45 -27.96 25.00
N VAL A 374 -20.62 -27.22 24.27
CA VAL A 374 -19.58 -27.81 23.42
C VAL A 374 -18.61 -28.62 24.29
N PRO A 375 -18.33 -29.89 23.94
CA PRO A 375 -17.38 -30.70 24.69
C PRO A 375 -16.00 -30.01 24.80
N GLY A 376 -15.42 -30.05 26.00
CA GLY A 376 -14.10 -29.46 26.27
C GLY A 376 -14.12 -27.99 26.74
N ALA A 377 -15.25 -27.28 26.65
CA ALA A 377 -15.39 -25.95 27.25
C ALA A 377 -16.14 -26.02 28.60
N ASP A 378 -15.55 -25.49 29.67
CA ASP A 378 -16.23 -25.37 30.96
C ASP A 378 -17.19 -24.17 30.98
N GLN A 379 -16.90 -23.15 30.18
CA GLN A 379 -17.76 -21.99 30.01
C GLN A 379 -17.63 -21.43 28.60
N VAL A 380 -18.77 -21.10 27.99
CA VAL A 380 -18.81 -20.37 26.71
C VAL A 380 -19.26 -18.94 26.95
N ILE A 381 -18.50 -17.98 26.43
CA ILE A 381 -18.78 -16.54 26.53
C ILE A 381 -18.95 -15.91 25.16
N SER A 382 -19.71 -14.82 25.10
CA SER A 382 -19.83 -14.03 23.89
C SER A 382 -18.73 -13.00 23.77
N ARG A 383 -18.19 -12.88 22.57
CA ARG A 383 -17.34 -11.76 22.18
C ARG A 383 -18.09 -10.45 22.32
N ARG A 384 -17.42 -9.46 22.90
CA ARG A 384 -17.91 -8.07 23.03
C ARG A 384 -17.41 -7.21 21.87
N ASP A 385 -18.17 -6.16 21.55
CA ASP A 385 -17.83 -5.23 20.46
C ASP A 385 -16.51 -4.50 20.71
N ASP A 386 -16.20 -4.20 21.98
CA ASP A 386 -14.94 -3.58 22.40
C ASP A 386 -13.78 -4.59 22.55
N GLY A 387 -14.03 -5.87 22.29
CA GLY A 387 -13.06 -6.96 22.40
C GLY A 387 -12.62 -7.30 23.82
N SER A 388 -13.22 -6.69 24.84
CA SER A 388 -12.88 -6.93 26.25
C SER A 388 -13.33 -8.32 26.73
N ILE A 389 -12.61 -8.86 27.72
CA ILE A 389 -12.94 -10.09 28.41
C ILE A 389 -13.14 -9.77 29.89
N ASP A 390 -14.35 -9.99 30.39
CA ASP A 390 -14.76 -9.72 31.77
C ASP A 390 -14.59 -10.93 32.70
N VAL A 391 -14.33 -12.11 32.14
CA VAL A 391 -14.04 -13.32 32.89
C VAL A 391 -12.53 -13.46 33.09
N PRO A 392 -12.03 -13.61 34.32
CA PRO A 392 -10.61 -13.79 34.57
C PRO A 392 -10.06 -15.04 33.86
N PHE A 393 -8.88 -14.89 33.26
CA PHE A 393 -8.10 -15.99 32.69
C PHE A 393 -6.59 -15.77 32.92
N ASP A 394 -5.83 -16.85 32.83
CA ASP A 394 -4.40 -16.89 33.12
C ASP A 394 -3.57 -16.97 31.84
N ARG A 395 -4.05 -17.73 30.86
CA ARG A 395 -3.42 -17.91 29.54
C ARG A 395 -4.45 -17.79 28.42
N TYR A 396 -3.99 -17.56 27.21
CA TYR A 396 -4.88 -17.46 26.05
C TYR A 396 -4.32 -18.16 24.80
N VAL A 397 -5.19 -18.52 23.87
CA VAL A 397 -4.84 -19.06 22.55
C VAL A 397 -5.94 -18.75 21.54
N ALA A 398 -5.55 -18.50 20.29
CA ALA A 398 -6.48 -18.35 19.19
C ALA A 398 -6.99 -19.74 18.76
N LEU A 399 -8.26 -19.87 18.39
CA LEU A 399 -8.84 -21.17 18.06
C LEU A 399 -8.14 -21.81 16.85
N LEU A 400 -7.75 -21.03 15.84
CA LEU A 400 -7.04 -21.55 14.66
C LEU A 400 -5.55 -21.81 14.90
N SER A 401 -5.01 -21.45 16.07
CA SER A 401 -3.65 -21.83 16.49
C SER A 401 -3.60 -23.24 17.13
N LEU A 402 -4.76 -23.81 17.53
CA LEU A 402 -4.80 -25.12 18.19
C LEU A 402 -4.16 -26.25 17.37
N PRO A 403 -4.37 -26.36 16.04
CA PRO A 403 -3.70 -27.38 15.24
C PRO A 403 -2.17 -27.33 15.35
N THR A 404 -1.59 -26.12 15.34
CA THR A 404 -0.14 -25.94 15.53
C THR A 404 0.31 -26.40 16.91
N ARG A 405 -0.46 -26.09 17.97
CA ARG A 405 -0.14 -26.52 19.35
C ARG A 405 -0.19 -28.03 19.53
N PHE A 406 -1.03 -28.71 18.77
CA PHE A 406 -1.14 -30.16 18.80
C PHE A 406 -0.29 -30.88 17.75
N GLY A 407 0.41 -30.14 16.88
CA GLY A 407 1.23 -30.72 15.82
C GLY A 407 0.41 -31.55 14.83
N ILE A 408 -0.78 -31.06 14.46
CA ILE A 408 -1.69 -31.80 13.59
C ILE A 408 -1.06 -32.06 12.22
N THR A 409 -1.04 -33.32 11.82
CA THR A 409 -0.69 -33.80 10.48
C THR A 409 -1.92 -34.33 9.75
N LEU A 410 -1.76 -34.71 8.48
CA LEU A 410 -2.83 -35.34 7.70
C LEU A 410 -3.33 -36.63 8.36
N GLU A 411 -2.43 -37.43 8.92
CA GLU A 411 -2.74 -38.70 9.58
C GLU A 411 -3.53 -38.51 10.88
N SER A 412 -3.26 -37.42 11.62
CA SER A 412 -3.96 -37.12 12.88
C SER A 412 -5.26 -36.34 12.70
N LEU A 413 -5.58 -35.88 11.49
CA LEU A 413 -6.72 -34.98 11.26
C LEU A 413 -8.08 -35.62 11.59
N GLY A 414 -8.19 -36.95 11.47
CA GLY A 414 -9.41 -37.72 11.76
C GLY A 414 -9.52 -38.23 13.20
N SER A 415 -8.47 -38.08 14.01
CA SER A 415 -8.41 -38.61 15.38
C SER A 415 -8.77 -37.59 16.47
N VAL A 416 -9.19 -36.37 16.08
CA VAL A 416 -9.49 -35.26 17.00
C VAL A 416 -10.95 -34.84 16.94
#